data_AF-A0A401GRC0-F1
#
_entry.id   AF-A0A401GRC0-F1
#
_cell.length_a   1.000
_cell.length_b   1.000
_cell.length_c   1.000
_cell.angle_alpha   90.00
_cell.angle_beta   90.00
_cell.angle_gamma   90.00
#
_symmetry.space_group_name_H-M   'P 1'
#
loop_
_entity.id
_entity.type
_entity.pdbx_description
1 polymer ?
#
loop_
_entity_poly.entity_id
_entity_poly.type
_entity_poly.pdbx_seq_one_letter_code
_entity_poly.pdbx_strand_id
1 'polypeptide(L)'
;MVTHLYDSSTDSPEVQDARLQPARAVTDAHIPCLVWAEDALSFVHCVPTVLFALQILVPDEYVEAAATAIVSHLPYKQMTEPDSSWLDYRFVDASEPSCFPWSVFLQHISPHERAEDDPEKIFVHPQSYFSVDVRDPSLSVSLVPPLPAHNTSIRFPILAAFLDSMIATQLEPPIGYRHWRFTQRLKVYIGYLMTYSPALRADPRVLPNGELEPGHAKVMNSLKAENRHYLDMALRGTSKGWLPEVQERRAILEKIGRFAEAPKPLPKVKRHPSVRHFRTLHTSARTQLGSSDEIGLRRRCHMSTSFAIGPYAREMMRFRRRVPSVISLGIR
;
A
#
# COMPACT_ATOMS: atom_id res chain seq x y z
N MET A 1 -1.17 11.24 -22.02
CA MET A 1 -1.22 11.70 -20.61
C MET A 1 0.21 11.93 -20.18
N VAL A 2 0.59 13.16 -19.82
CA VAL A 2 1.94 13.47 -19.33
C VAL A 2 2.00 13.09 -17.84
N THR A 3 3.00 12.30 -17.46
CA THR A 3 3.25 11.93 -16.05
C THR A 3 4.29 12.88 -15.50
N HIS A 4 3.93 13.67 -14.48
CA HIS A 4 4.88 14.51 -13.76
C HIS A 4 5.61 13.67 -12.70
N LEU A 5 6.94 13.76 -12.68
CA LEU A 5 7.82 13.03 -11.76
C LEU A 5 8.46 14.02 -10.80
N TYR A 6 8.55 13.65 -9.52
CA TYR A 6 9.09 14.50 -8.46
C TYR A 6 10.32 13.85 -7.83
N ASP A 7 11.32 14.67 -7.48
CA ASP A 7 12.54 14.24 -6.77
C ASP A 7 12.48 14.54 -5.26
N SER A 8 11.41 15.21 -4.84
CA SER A 8 11.08 15.54 -3.45
C SER A 8 9.59 15.28 -3.20
N SER A 9 9.17 15.27 -1.94
CA SER A 9 7.74 15.26 -1.60
C SER A 9 7.02 16.45 -2.25
N THR A 10 5.77 16.23 -2.66
CA THR A 10 4.90 17.30 -3.16
C THR A 10 4.31 18.16 -2.04
N ASP A 11 4.40 17.68 -0.80
CA ASP A 11 3.91 18.37 0.39
C ASP A 11 5.05 19.19 1.01
N SER A 12 4.76 20.42 1.44
CA SER A 12 5.77 21.27 2.06
C SER A 12 6.15 20.76 3.46
N PRO A 13 7.35 21.10 3.99
CA PRO A 13 7.73 20.72 5.35
C PRO A 13 6.72 21.16 6.42
N GLU A 14 6.02 22.27 6.23
CA GLU A 14 4.98 22.77 7.14
C GLU A 14 3.74 21.87 7.13
N VAL A 15 3.28 21.46 5.95
CA VAL A 15 2.17 20.50 5.80
C VAL A 15 2.55 19.16 6.42
N GLN A 16 3.76 18.68 6.16
CA GLN A 16 4.29 17.46 6.77
C GLN A 16 4.35 17.59 8.29
N ASP A 17 4.86 18.70 8.83
CA ASP A 17 4.96 18.93 10.28
C ASP A 17 3.60 18.95 10.97
N ALA A 18 2.61 19.65 10.40
CA ALA A 18 1.25 19.72 10.90
C ALA A 18 0.60 18.33 10.93
N ARG A 19 0.71 17.59 9.83
CA ARG A 19 0.10 16.28 9.70
C ARG A 19 0.71 15.21 10.61
N LEU A 20 1.97 15.41 11.04
CA LEU A 20 2.69 14.50 11.94
C LEU A 20 2.42 14.73 13.43
N GLN A 21 1.57 15.69 13.81
CA GLN A 21 1.20 15.92 15.22
C GLN A 21 0.75 14.64 15.96
N PRO A 22 -0.08 13.74 15.39
CA PRO A 22 -0.45 12.51 16.09
C PRO A 22 0.70 11.54 16.28
N ALA A 23 1.60 11.41 15.30
CA ALA A 23 2.80 10.59 15.46
C ALA A 23 3.73 11.17 16.53
N ARG A 24 3.80 12.50 16.63
CA ARG A 24 4.55 13.20 17.69
C ARG A 24 3.99 12.88 19.07
N ALA A 25 2.67 12.94 19.25
CA ALA A 25 2.03 12.58 20.52
C ALA A 25 2.37 11.14 20.96
N VAL A 26 2.49 10.21 20.01
CA VAL A 26 2.93 8.83 20.28
C VAL A 26 4.40 8.80 20.71
N THR A 27 5.29 9.49 20.00
CA THR A 27 6.72 9.52 20.36
C THR A 27 7.01 10.27 21.66
N ASP A 28 6.25 11.31 21.99
CA ASP A 28 6.36 12.05 23.25
C ASP A 28 5.95 11.19 24.45
N ALA A 29 5.06 10.21 24.23
CA ALA A 29 4.75 9.14 25.18
C ALA A 29 5.84 8.03 25.23
N HIS A 30 6.98 8.23 24.59
CA HIS A 30 8.10 7.29 24.50
C HIS A 30 7.74 5.95 23.85
N ILE A 31 6.73 5.95 22.98
CA ILE A 31 6.32 4.78 22.21
C ILE A 31 7.01 4.84 20.83
N PRO A 32 7.83 3.84 20.46
CA PRO A 32 8.37 3.76 19.11
C PRO A 32 7.24 3.66 18.09
N CYS A 33 7.31 4.45 17.02
CA CYS A 33 6.31 4.39 15.97
C CYS A 33 6.90 4.59 14.57
N LEU A 34 6.19 4.07 13.57
CA LEU A 34 6.52 4.21 12.16
C LEU A 34 5.31 4.79 11.41
N VAL A 35 5.49 5.92 10.74
CA VAL A 35 4.45 6.47 9.84
C VAL A 35 4.42 5.64 8.56
N TRP A 36 3.22 5.26 8.13
CA TRP A 36 2.99 4.26 7.09
C TRP A 36 2.09 4.75 5.95
N ALA A 37 1.95 3.92 4.91
CA ALA A 37 1.02 4.08 3.80
C ALA A 37 1.15 5.42 3.05
N GLU A 38 0.06 6.18 2.86
CA GLU A 38 0.03 7.38 2.01
C GLU A 38 1.04 8.45 2.42
N ASP A 39 1.17 8.70 3.72
CA ASP A 39 2.14 9.65 4.27
C ASP A 39 3.58 9.21 3.98
N ALA A 40 3.91 7.93 4.18
CA ALA A 40 5.23 7.39 3.83
C ALA A 40 5.50 7.45 2.31
N LEU A 41 4.49 7.14 1.50
CA LEU A 41 4.55 7.26 0.04
C LEU A 41 4.89 8.70 -0.37
N SER A 42 4.19 9.69 0.16
CA SER A 42 4.40 11.09 -0.21
C SER A 42 5.70 11.65 0.34
N PHE A 43 5.93 11.51 1.65
CA PHE A 43 6.97 12.28 2.35
C PHE A 43 8.36 11.70 2.10
N VAL A 44 8.51 10.36 2.12
CA VAL A 44 9.81 9.70 1.97
C VAL A 44 10.05 9.24 0.54
N HIS A 45 9.02 8.73 -0.13
CA HIS A 45 9.19 8.09 -1.44
C HIS A 45 8.78 8.98 -2.62
N CYS A 46 8.46 10.24 -2.35
CA CYS A 46 8.17 11.28 -3.34
C CYS A 46 7.04 10.89 -4.31
N VAL A 47 6.06 10.12 -3.81
CA VAL A 47 4.92 9.66 -4.60
C VAL A 47 3.79 10.69 -4.49
N PRO A 48 3.35 11.30 -5.61
CA PRO A 48 2.23 12.23 -5.60
C PRO A 48 0.93 11.46 -5.37
N THR A 49 0.44 11.47 -4.13
CA THR A 49 -0.78 10.78 -3.71
C THR A 49 -1.65 11.69 -2.84
N VAL A 50 -2.92 11.34 -2.69
CA VAL A 50 -3.84 12.04 -1.79
C VAL A 50 -3.73 11.42 -0.41
N LEU A 51 -3.65 12.26 0.63
CA LEU A 51 -3.42 11.85 2.01
C LEU A 51 -4.74 11.67 2.80
N PHE A 52 -5.43 10.56 2.55
CA PHE A 52 -6.77 10.32 3.12
C PHE A 52 -6.81 10.06 4.62
N ALA A 53 -5.84 9.32 5.15
CA ALA A 53 -5.77 8.95 6.56
C ALA A 53 -4.31 8.81 6.98
N LEU A 54 -4.00 9.16 8.23
CA LEU A 54 -2.69 8.92 8.80
C LEU A 54 -2.65 7.48 9.35
N GLN A 55 -1.67 6.69 8.95
CA GLN A 55 -1.46 5.32 9.44
C GLN A 55 -0.16 5.26 10.25
N ILE A 56 -0.25 4.81 11.49
CA ILE A 56 0.87 4.71 12.43
C ILE A 56 1.02 3.25 12.86
N LEU A 57 2.20 2.67 12.67
CA LEU A 57 2.55 1.36 13.21
C LEU A 57 3.26 1.53 14.55
N VAL A 58 2.89 0.72 15.53
CA VAL A 58 3.54 0.65 16.85
C VAL A 58 3.78 -0.82 17.24
N PRO A 59 4.65 -1.13 18.21
CA PRO A 59 4.73 -2.47 18.74
C PRO A 59 3.35 -2.91 19.26
N ASP A 60 3.03 -4.18 19.06
CA ASP A 60 1.69 -4.74 19.30
C ASP A 60 1.16 -4.44 20.71
N GLU A 61 2.04 -4.46 21.71
CA GLU A 61 1.74 -4.16 23.11
C GLU A 61 1.40 -2.69 23.40
N TYR A 62 1.65 -1.77 22.46
CA TYR A 62 1.46 -0.33 22.64
C TYR A 62 0.31 0.26 21.82
N VAL A 63 -0.49 -0.54 21.11
CA VAL A 63 -1.57 -0.03 20.24
C VAL A 63 -2.56 0.86 21.01
N GLU A 64 -3.08 0.41 22.15
CA GLU A 64 -4.02 1.20 22.97
C GLU A 64 -3.34 2.39 23.66
N ALA A 65 -2.10 2.21 24.11
CA ALA A 65 -1.34 3.29 24.77
C ALA A 65 -1.04 4.44 23.79
N ALA A 66 -0.69 4.11 22.54
CA ALA A 66 -0.46 5.09 21.48
C ALA A 66 -1.75 5.83 21.10
N ALA A 67 -2.87 5.11 20.97
CA ALA A 67 -4.16 5.74 20.73
C ALA A 67 -4.56 6.69 21.87
N THR A 68 -4.35 6.27 23.12
CA THR A 68 -4.60 7.10 24.31
C THR A 68 -3.73 8.36 24.29
N ALA A 69 -2.45 8.24 23.94
CA ALA A 69 -1.54 9.38 23.85
C ALA A 69 -1.99 10.43 22.82
N ILE A 70 -2.55 9.98 21.69
CA ILE A 70 -3.12 10.89 20.67
C ILE A 70 -4.35 11.60 21.24
N VAL A 71 -5.32 10.86 21.77
CA VAL A 71 -6.60 11.41 22.26
C VAL A 71 -6.43 12.34 23.46
N SER A 72 -5.40 12.13 24.29
CA SER A 72 -5.15 12.99 25.45
C SER A 72 -4.59 14.38 25.09
N HIS A 73 -3.98 14.53 23.91
CA HIS A 73 -3.33 15.78 23.48
C HIS A 73 -4.00 16.46 22.28
N LEU A 74 -4.77 15.71 21.50
CA LEU A 74 -5.32 16.16 20.23
C LEU A 74 -6.84 15.92 20.15
N PRO A 75 -7.58 16.70 19.34
CA PRO A 75 -9.05 16.66 19.27
C PRO A 75 -9.58 15.46 18.47
N TYR A 76 -9.19 14.25 18.88
CA TYR A 76 -9.62 12.99 18.30
C TYR A 76 -10.43 12.18 19.30
N LYS A 77 -11.33 11.35 18.79
CA LYS A 77 -12.05 10.35 19.58
C LYS A 77 -11.81 8.96 19.01
N GLN A 78 -11.70 7.98 19.90
CA GLN A 78 -11.66 6.57 19.53
C GLN A 78 -13.05 6.09 19.10
N MET A 79 -13.09 5.39 17.98
CA MET A 79 -14.30 4.84 17.41
C MET A 79 -14.44 3.37 17.79
N THR A 80 -15.65 2.96 18.15
CA THR A 80 -15.96 1.56 18.47
C THR A 80 -16.16 0.72 17.21
N GLU A 81 -16.73 1.33 16.17
CA GLU A 81 -16.99 0.68 14.89
C GLU A 81 -15.78 0.80 13.96
N PRO A 82 -15.46 -0.26 13.19
CA PRO A 82 -14.43 -0.19 12.17
C PRO A 82 -14.82 0.80 11.05
N ASP A 83 -13.83 1.48 10.49
CA ASP A 83 -14.06 2.38 9.36
C ASP A 83 -14.49 1.59 8.11
N SER A 84 -15.57 2.05 7.47
CA SER A 84 -16.19 1.39 6.32
C SER A 84 -15.26 1.26 5.10
N SER A 85 -14.18 2.05 5.04
CA SER A 85 -13.19 1.96 3.97
C SER A 85 -12.24 0.76 4.11
N TRP A 86 -12.19 0.17 5.31
CA TRP A 86 -11.35 -0.99 5.66
C TRP A 86 -12.12 -2.30 5.80
N LEU A 87 -13.44 -2.27 5.60
CA LEU A 87 -14.26 -3.47 5.48
C LEU A 87 -14.09 -4.10 4.10
N ASP A 88 -14.13 -5.44 4.04
CA ASP A 88 -14.08 -6.15 2.76
C ASP A 88 -15.34 -5.89 1.93
N TYR A 89 -15.29 -6.25 0.65
CA TYR A 89 -16.46 -6.11 -0.19
C TYR A 89 -17.56 -7.07 0.25
N ARG A 90 -18.78 -6.56 0.47
CA ARG A 90 -19.98 -7.35 0.76
C ARG A 90 -20.21 -8.54 -0.17
N PHE A 91 -19.86 -8.40 -1.45
CA PHE A 91 -20.00 -9.48 -2.44
C PHE A 91 -18.89 -10.54 -2.38
N VAL A 92 -17.79 -10.27 -1.67
CA VAL A 92 -16.72 -11.23 -1.37
C VAL A 92 -17.05 -11.97 -0.07
N ASP A 93 -17.38 -11.23 0.98
CA ASP A 93 -17.78 -11.71 2.29
C ASP A 93 -18.94 -10.86 2.82
N ALA A 94 -20.09 -11.48 3.06
CA ALA A 94 -21.29 -10.79 3.52
C ALA A 94 -21.16 -10.26 4.97
N SER A 95 -20.21 -10.79 5.74
CA SER A 95 -19.90 -10.26 7.08
C SER A 95 -19.04 -9.00 7.04
N GLU A 96 -18.54 -8.60 5.86
CA GLU A 96 -17.71 -7.41 5.65
C GLU A 96 -16.63 -7.24 6.72
N PRO A 97 -15.82 -8.28 7.00
CA PRO A 97 -14.90 -8.21 8.12
C PRO A 97 -13.84 -7.14 7.87
N SER A 98 -13.40 -6.49 8.94
CA SER A 98 -12.27 -5.57 8.88
C SER A 98 -10.97 -6.30 8.54
N CYS A 99 -10.11 -5.69 7.73
CA CYS A 99 -8.71 -6.13 7.56
C CYS A 99 -7.85 -5.87 8.80
N PHE A 100 -8.34 -5.06 9.75
CA PHE A 100 -7.62 -4.56 10.91
C PHE A 100 -8.41 -4.74 12.23
N PRO A 101 -8.75 -5.97 12.64
CA PRO A 101 -9.58 -6.19 13.84
C PRO A 101 -8.92 -5.75 15.16
N TRP A 102 -7.59 -5.64 15.21
CA TRP A 102 -6.85 -5.19 16.42
C TRP A 102 -6.20 -3.82 16.26
N SER A 103 -6.64 -3.03 15.28
CA SER A 103 -6.19 -1.64 15.14
C SER A 103 -7.19 -0.69 15.79
N VAL A 104 -6.69 0.42 16.29
CA VAL A 104 -7.54 1.48 16.83
C VAL A 104 -7.81 2.53 15.74
N PHE A 105 -9.08 2.85 15.55
CA PHE A 105 -9.53 3.91 14.64
C PHE A 105 -9.88 5.17 15.45
N LEU A 106 -9.20 6.27 15.13
CA LEU A 106 -9.48 7.59 15.68
C LEU A 106 -10.05 8.51 14.62
N GLN A 107 -11.05 9.29 14.99
CA GLN A 107 -11.69 10.30 14.13
C GLN A 107 -11.62 11.68 14.78
N HIS A 108 -11.37 12.71 13.98
CA HIS A 108 -11.37 14.08 14.46
C HIS A 108 -12.76 14.46 15.03
N ILE A 109 -12.81 15.14 16.19
CA ILE A 109 -14.06 15.45 16.90
C ILE A 109 -14.93 16.45 16.14
N SER A 110 -14.31 17.47 15.53
CA SER A 110 -14.98 18.50 14.73
C SER A 110 -14.44 18.51 13.29
N PRO A 111 -14.90 17.65 12.37
CA PRO A 111 -14.36 17.59 11.01
C PRO A 111 -14.45 18.90 10.21
N HIS A 112 -15.33 19.81 10.62
CA HIS A 112 -15.54 21.12 9.97
C HIS A 112 -14.62 22.23 10.49
N GLU A 113 -14.00 22.03 11.64
CA GLU A 113 -13.13 23.02 12.31
C GLU A 113 -11.65 22.63 12.24
N ARG A 114 -11.33 21.50 11.60
CA ARG A 114 -9.96 21.01 11.44
C ARG A 114 -9.16 21.92 10.51
N ALA A 115 -7.85 22.01 10.75
CA ALA A 115 -6.96 22.57 9.72
C ALA A 115 -6.97 21.66 8.49
N GLU A 116 -6.74 22.23 7.30
CA GLU A 116 -6.78 21.47 6.04
C GLU A 116 -5.80 20.27 6.06
N ASP A 117 -4.65 20.44 6.71
CA ASP A 117 -3.57 19.48 6.80
C ASP A 117 -3.76 18.43 7.92
N ASP A 118 -4.68 18.67 8.86
CA ASP A 118 -4.96 17.73 9.95
C ASP A 118 -5.59 16.45 9.39
N PRO A 119 -5.09 15.25 9.73
CA PRO A 119 -5.68 14.02 9.24
C PRO A 119 -7.10 13.87 9.80
N GLU A 120 -8.08 13.67 8.92
CA GLU A 120 -9.48 13.42 9.33
C GLU A 120 -9.61 12.12 10.13
N LYS A 121 -8.79 11.13 9.75
CA LYS A 121 -8.79 9.77 10.27
C LYS A 121 -7.37 9.35 10.60
N ILE A 122 -7.20 8.71 11.75
CA ILE A 122 -5.93 8.12 12.17
C ILE A 122 -6.17 6.64 12.47
N PHE A 123 -5.28 5.79 11.99
CA PHE A 123 -5.26 4.37 12.31
C PHE A 123 -3.97 4.02 13.04
N VAL A 124 -4.10 3.47 14.23
CA VAL A 124 -2.97 2.92 15.01
C VAL A 124 -2.99 1.41 14.85
N HIS A 125 -1.97 0.88 14.20
CA HIS A 125 -1.87 -0.52 13.84
C HIS A 125 -0.77 -1.24 14.64
N PRO A 126 -0.98 -2.51 15.01
CA PRO A 126 0.10 -3.37 15.48
C PRO A 126 1.10 -3.64 14.35
N GLN A 127 2.39 -3.58 14.64
CA GLN A 127 3.45 -3.79 13.64
C GLN A 127 3.42 -5.19 13.02
N SER A 128 2.94 -6.20 13.77
CA SER A 128 2.85 -7.59 13.30
C SER A 128 1.99 -7.74 12.05
N TYR A 129 1.07 -6.82 11.80
CA TYR A 129 0.23 -6.83 10.61
C TYR A 129 1.00 -6.59 9.33
N PHE A 130 2.10 -5.88 9.47
CA PHE A 130 2.90 -5.37 8.37
C PHE A 130 4.25 -6.09 8.28
N SER A 131 4.50 -7.12 9.09
CA SER A 131 5.76 -7.90 9.05
C SER A 131 7.02 -7.03 9.11
N VAL A 132 6.96 -5.94 9.87
CA VAL A 132 8.03 -4.96 10.07
C VAL A 132 8.21 -4.75 11.58
N ASP A 133 9.46 -4.59 12.01
CA ASP A 133 9.76 -4.24 13.40
C ASP A 133 10.04 -2.73 13.48
N VAL A 134 9.16 -1.98 14.14
CA VAL A 134 9.29 -0.52 14.25
C VAL A 134 10.45 -0.12 15.18
N ARG A 135 10.96 -1.06 15.97
CA ARG A 135 12.11 -0.85 16.85
C ARG A 135 13.45 -0.98 16.14
N ASP A 136 13.48 -1.55 14.94
CA ASP A 136 14.70 -1.72 14.16
C ASP A 136 15.00 -0.42 13.38
N PRO A 137 16.03 0.36 13.78
CA PRO A 137 16.36 1.61 13.11
C PRO A 137 16.90 1.39 11.70
N SER A 138 17.38 0.19 11.35
CA SER A 138 17.90 -0.12 10.02
C SER A 138 16.79 -0.22 8.96
N LEU A 139 15.55 -0.42 9.38
CA LEU A 139 14.37 -0.50 8.51
C LEU A 139 13.71 0.86 8.28
N SER A 140 14.24 1.92 8.88
CA SER A 140 13.58 3.23 8.88
C SER A 140 14.54 4.40 8.73
N VAL A 141 13.99 5.56 8.39
CA VAL A 141 14.67 6.84 8.29
C VAL A 141 13.91 7.92 9.05
N SER A 142 14.62 8.98 9.44
CA SER A 142 14.03 10.23 9.91
C SER A 142 14.07 11.26 8.78
N LEU A 143 13.08 12.15 8.74
CA LEU A 143 13.01 13.26 7.80
C LEU A 143 13.53 14.58 8.42
N VAL A 144 14.28 14.51 9.51
CA VAL A 144 14.96 15.66 10.12
C VAL A 144 16.43 15.69 9.67
N PRO A 145 16.91 16.75 8.99
CA PRO A 145 16.15 17.76 8.23
C PRO A 145 15.51 17.19 6.94
N PRO A 146 14.52 17.86 6.29
CA PRO A 146 14.10 19.25 6.48
C PRO A 146 13.04 19.50 7.57
N LEU A 147 12.49 18.46 8.19
CA LEU A 147 11.50 18.65 9.26
C LEU A 147 12.14 19.24 10.53
N PRO A 148 11.33 19.91 11.38
CA PRO A 148 11.81 20.41 12.66
C PRO A 148 12.34 19.32 13.61
N ALA A 149 13.26 19.70 14.50
CA ALA A 149 13.95 18.78 15.42
C ALA A 149 13.01 18.01 16.37
N HIS A 150 11.84 18.56 16.70
CA HIS A 150 10.85 17.86 17.53
C HIS A 150 10.25 16.61 16.85
N ASN A 151 10.49 16.40 15.55
CA ASN A 151 10.11 15.18 14.83
C ASN A 151 11.24 14.14 14.73
N THR A 152 12.38 14.32 15.41
CA THR A 152 13.55 13.41 15.28
C THR A 152 13.21 11.95 15.63
N SER A 153 12.30 11.73 16.57
CA SER A 153 11.86 10.39 16.99
C SER A 153 10.86 9.74 16.03
N ILE A 154 10.26 10.51 15.13
CA ILE A 154 9.31 9.99 14.14
C ILE A 154 10.09 9.30 13.03
N ARG A 155 9.69 8.08 12.71
CA ARG A 155 10.35 7.21 11.72
C ARG A 155 9.42 6.90 10.56
N PHE A 156 10.03 6.63 9.42
CA PHE A 156 9.36 6.18 8.19
C PHE A 156 10.12 5.00 7.59
N PRO A 157 9.47 4.06 6.90
CA PRO A 157 10.17 2.91 6.33
C PRO A 157 11.14 3.33 5.22
N ILE A 158 12.30 2.68 5.14
CA ILE A 158 13.09 2.72 3.90
C ILE A 158 12.35 1.96 2.79
N LEU A 159 12.64 2.28 1.53
CA LEU A 159 11.93 1.71 0.38
C LEU A 159 11.89 0.17 0.40
N ALA A 160 13.02 -0.47 0.75
CA ALA A 160 13.12 -1.91 0.83
C ALA A 160 12.19 -2.49 1.91
N ALA A 161 12.23 -1.93 3.13
CA ALA A 161 11.37 -2.34 4.24
C ALA A 161 9.89 -2.12 3.92
N PHE A 162 9.56 -1.02 3.24
CA PHE A 162 8.18 -0.71 2.85
C PHE A 162 7.64 -1.74 1.84
N LEU A 163 8.42 -2.05 0.79
CA LEU A 163 8.07 -3.07 -0.19
C LEU A 163 7.97 -4.45 0.45
N ASP A 164 8.96 -4.84 1.26
CA ASP A 164 8.98 -6.14 1.93
C ASP A 164 7.75 -6.35 2.81
N SER A 165 7.36 -5.32 3.55
CA SER A 165 6.17 -5.32 4.37
C SER A 165 4.90 -5.47 3.55
N MET A 166 4.71 -4.68 2.49
CA MET A 166 3.51 -4.76 1.67
C MET A 166 3.40 -6.11 0.94
N ILE A 167 4.52 -6.63 0.43
CA ILE A 167 4.59 -7.94 -0.24
C ILE A 167 4.30 -9.06 0.77
N ALA A 168 4.95 -9.05 1.93
CA ALA A 168 4.73 -10.05 2.97
C ALA A 168 3.28 -10.05 3.44
N THR A 169 2.71 -8.87 3.72
CA THR A 169 1.31 -8.72 4.15
C THR A 169 0.32 -9.19 3.09
N GLN A 170 0.61 -8.93 1.81
CA GLN A 170 -0.24 -9.39 0.72
C GLN A 170 -0.22 -10.91 0.55
N LEU A 171 0.94 -11.54 0.69
CA LEU A 171 1.12 -12.97 0.46
C LEU A 171 0.79 -13.81 1.71
N GLU A 172 1.04 -13.28 2.89
CA GLU A 172 0.70 -13.89 4.19
C GLU A 172 -0.10 -12.90 5.05
N PRO A 173 -1.40 -12.68 4.76
CA PRO A 173 -2.21 -11.77 5.54
C PRO A 173 -2.25 -12.17 7.03
N PRO A 174 -2.08 -11.23 7.97
CA PRO A 174 -2.03 -11.51 9.41
C PRO A 174 -3.33 -12.13 9.95
N ILE A 175 -4.45 -11.82 9.31
CA ILE A 175 -5.79 -12.32 9.66
C ILE A 175 -6.08 -13.73 9.11
N GLY A 176 -5.12 -14.38 8.44
CA GLY A 176 -5.22 -15.77 7.95
C GLY A 176 -6.11 -15.97 6.71
N TYR A 177 -6.65 -14.90 6.13
CA TYR A 177 -7.38 -14.93 4.87
C TYR A 177 -7.08 -13.71 4.01
N ARG A 178 -7.31 -13.82 2.71
CA ARG A 178 -7.09 -12.71 1.78
C ARG A 178 -8.24 -11.71 1.86
N HIS A 179 -7.99 -10.56 2.47
CA HIS A 179 -8.91 -9.42 2.42
C HIS A 179 -8.78 -8.70 1.08
N TRP A 180 -9.85 -8.69 0.29
CA TRP A 180 -9.77 -8.27 -1.11
C TRP A 180 -9.49 -6.79 -1.26
N ARG A 181 -10.24 -5.94 -0.53
CA ARG A 181 -10.08 -4.48 -0.61
C ARG A 181 -8.68 -4.02 -0.19
N PHE A 182 -8.19 -4.50 0.95
CA PHE A 182 -6.84 -4.20 1.42
C PHE A 182 -5.76 -4.70 0.44
N THR A 183 -5.90 -5.92 -0.10
CA THR A 183 -4.99 -6.41 -1.15
C THR A 183 -4.92 -5.45 -2.34
N GLN A 184 -6.04 -4.88 -2.78
CA GLN A 184 -6.03 -3.92 -3.88
C GLN A 184 -5.31 -2.62 -3.51
N ARG A 185 -5.46 -2.14 -2.26
CA ARG A 185 -4.73 -0.95 -1.78
C ARG A 185 -3.22 -1.17 -1.78
N LEU A 186 -2.74 -2.30 -1.23
CA LEU A 186 -1.31 -2.64 -1.24
C LEU A 186 -0.76 -2.71 -2.67
N LYS A 187 -1.51 -3.30 -3.61
CA LYS A 187 -1.13 -3.31 -5.03
C LYS A 187 -1.06 -1.92 -5.64
N VAL A 188 -1.97 -1.02 -5.27
CA VAL A 188 -1.94 0.38 -5.71
C VAL A 188 -0.69 1.08 -5.18
N TYR A 189 -0.37 0.92 -3.89
CA TYR A 189 0.84 1.51 -3.30
C TYR A 189 2.12 1.00 -3.96
N ILE A 190 2.25 -0.31 -4.18
CA ILE A 190 3.38 -0.90 -4.92
C ILE A 190 3.44 -0.33 -6.35
N GLY A 191 2.29 -0.26 -7.04
CA GLY A 191 2.20 0.31 -8.37
C GLY A 191 2.62 1.78 -8.42
N TYR A 192 2.28 2.57 -7.41
CA TYR A 192 2.71 3.97 -7.29
C TYR A 192 4.21 4.08 -7.07
N LEU A 193 4.81 3.27 -6.19
CA LEU A 193 6.26 3.24 -6.03
C LEU A 193 6.96 2.93 -7.36
N MET A 194 6.47 1.92 -8.10
CA MET A 194 6.99 1.54 -9.42
C MET A 194 6.74 2.56 -10.54
N THR A 195 5.93 3.60 -10.29
CA THR A 195 5.58 4.61 -11.31
C THR A 195 6.25 5.94 -10.99
N TYR A 196 6.32 6.31 -9.71
CA TYR A 196 6.68 7.66 -9.29
C TYR A 196 7.97 7.73 -8.47
N SER A 197 8.32 6.67 -7.74
CA SER A 197 9.50 6.73 -6.86
C SER A 197 10.77 6.92 -7.69
N PRO A 198 11.66 7.86 -7.33
CA PRO A 198 12.92 8.08 -8.05
C PRO A 198 13.75 6.81 -8.28
N ALA A 199 13.67 5.84 -7.35
CA ALA A 199 14.39 4.57 -7.42
C ALA A 199 13.78 3.53 -8.39
N LEU A 200 12.52 3.70 -8.81
CA LEU A 200 11.76 2.69 -9.58
C LEU A 200 10.97 3.27 -10.77
N ARG A 201 11.12 4.57 -11.07
CA ARG A 201 10.36 5.23 -12.15
C ARG A 201 10.99 5.15 -13.53
N ALA A 202 12.14 4.49 -13.67
CA ALA A 202 12.84 4.39 -14.95
C ALA A 202 12.04 3.52 -15.95
N ASP A 203 12.03 3.94 -17.22
CA ASP A 203 11.40 3.22 -18.33
C ASP A 203 12.38 3.17 -19.51
N PRO A 204 12.67 1.98 -20.09
CA PRO A 204 12.09 0.68 -19.78
C PRO A 204 12.58 0.09 -18.45
N ARG A 205 11.68 -0.60 -17.72
CA ARG A 205 12.00 -1.33 -16.48
C ARG A 205 12.94 -2.52 -16.71
N VAL A 206 12.78 -3.15 -17.87
CA VAL A 206 13.57 -4.29 -18.35
C VAL A 206 14.28 -3.85 -19.62
N LEU A 207 15.60 -3.94 -19.63
CA LEU A 207 16.44 -3.56 -20.75
C LEU A 207 16.27 -4.55 -21.92
N PRO A 208 16.66 -4.19 -23.15
CA PRO A 208 16.53 -5.07 -24.31
C PRO A 208 17.25 -6.43 -24.18
N ASN A 209 18.29 -6.51 -23.33
CA ASN A 209 19.01 -7.74 -23.03
C ASN A 209 18.29 -8.64 -21.99
N GLY A 210 17.14 -8.22 -21.46
CA GLY A 210 16.36 -8.94 -20.45
C GLY A 210 16.75 -8.65 -19.00
N GLU A 211 17.81 -7.86 -18.77
CA GLU A 211 18.22 -7.43 -17.43
C GLU A 211 17.29 -6.33 -16.89
N LEU A 212 17.25 -6.19 -15.57
CA LEU A 212 16.56 -5.05 -14.94
C LEU A 212 17.41 -3.79 -15.11
N GLU A 213 16.73 -2.65 -15.27
CA GLU A 213 17.41 -1.36 -15.18
C GLU A 213 18.13 -1.22 -13.79
N PRO A 214 19.30 -0.57 -13.72
CA PRO A 214 20.13 -0.56 -12.50
C PRO A 214 19.43 -0.14 -11.20
N GLY A 215 18.56 0.88 -11.24
CA GLY A 215 17.75 1.30 -10.09
C GLY A 215 16.83 0.18 -9.61
N HIS A 216 16.11 -0.45 -10.53
CA HIS A 216 15.27 -1.62 -10.23
C HIS A 216 16.07 -2.79 -9.67
N ALA A 217 17.22 -3.11 -10.26
CA ALA A 217 18.10 -4.18 -9.80
C ALA A 217 18.63 -3.92 -8.38
N LYS A 218 19.00 -2.66 -8.09
CA LYS A 218 19.44 -2.24 -6.75
C LYS A 218 18.34 -2.45 -5.71
N VAL A 219 17.11 -2.00 -6.00
CA VAL A 219 15.97 -2.20 -5.10
C VAL A 219 15.67 -3.68 -4.92
N MET A 220 15.67 -4.47 -6.00
CA MET A 220 15.48 -5.93 -5.95
C MET A 220 16.46 -6.61 -4.99
N ASN A 221 17.74 -6.24 -5.09
CA ASN A 221 18.79 -6.82 -4.26
C ASN A 221 18.70 -6.40 -2.79
N SER A 222 18.04 -5.28 -2.49
CA SER A 222 17.81 -4.81 -1.12
C SER A 222 16.63 -5.49 -0.42
N LEU A 223 15.73 -6.15 -1.16
CA LEU A 223 14.60 -6.87 -0.57
C LEU A 223 15.03 -8.18 0.09
N LYS A 224 14.23 -8.62 1.07
CA LYS A 224 14.27 -9.99 1.60
C LYS A 224 14.14 -11.01 0.48
N ALA A 225 14.93 -12.09 0.56
CA ALA A 225 15.05 -13.09 -0.49
C ALA A 225 13.69 -13.67 -0.92
N GLU A 226 12.81 -13.93 0.05
CA GLU A 226 11.48 -14.50 -0.17
C GLU A 226 10.48 -13.56 -0.84
N ASN A 227 10.78 -12.28 -1.01
CA ASN A 227 9.88 -11.29 -1.61
C ASN A 227 10.35 -10.84 -3.01
N ARG A 228 11.60 -11.15 -3.40
CA ARG A 228 12.19 -10.73 -4.68
C ARG A 228 11.43 -11.24 -5.89
N HIS A 229 10.99 -12.50 -5.86
CA HIS A 229 10.23 -13.10 -6.98
C HIS A 229 8.95 -12.33 -7.28
N TYR A 230 8.26 -11.82 -6.25
CA TYR A 230 7.04 -11.04 -6.41
C TYR A 230 7.32 -9.73 -7.15
N LEU A 231 8.35 -8.97 -6.72
CA LEU A 231 8.69 -7.72 -7.38
C LEU A 231 9.19 -7.97 -8.82
N ASP A 232 9.97 -9.03 -9.05
CA ASP A 232 10.49 -9.36 -10.39
C ASP A 232 9.34 -9.64 -11.37
N MET A 233 8.37 -10.46 -10.93
CA MET A 233 7.16 -10.72 -11.72
C MET A 233 6.34 -9.44 -11.97
N ALA A 234 6.26 -8.53 -11.01
CA ALA A 234 5.56 -7.26 -11.18
C ALA A 234 6.26 -6.34 -12.19
N LEU A 235 7.60 -6.26 -12.13
CA LEU A 235 8.41 -5.47 -13.05
C LEU A 235 8.35 -6.01 -14.48
N ARG A 236 8.36 -7.33 -14.64
CA ARG A 236 8.33 -8.03 -15.94
C ARG A 236 6.93 -8.25 -16.49
N GLY A 237 5.88 -8.00 -15.71
CA GLY A 237 4.49 -8.26 -16.10
C GLY A 237 4.17 -9.75 -16.23
N THR A 238 4.80 -10.61 -15.43
CA THR A 238 4.71 -12.08 -15.49
C THR A 238 3.99 -12.70 -14.27
N SER A 239 3.17 -11.92 -13.55
CA SER A 239 2.41 -12.41 -12.38
C SER A 239 1.59 -13.67 -12.72
N LYS A 240 1.79 -14.72 -11.92
CA LYS A 240 1.09 -16.02 -12.02
C LYS A 240 -0.22 -16.05 -11.22
N GLY A 241 -0.56 -14.93 -10.58
CA GLY A 241 -1.66 -14.83 -9.63
C GLY A 241 -1.25 -15.18 -8.20
N TRP A 242 -2.13 -14.83 -7.27
CA TRP A 242 -1.80 -14.78 -5.84
C TRP A 242 -1.42 -16.13 -5.23
N LEU A 243 -2.15 -17.22 -5.52
CA LEU A 243 -1.88 -18.50 -4.85
C LEU A 243 -0.51 -19.09 -5.26
N PRO A 244 -0.12 -19.12 -6.56
CA PRO A 244 1.24 -19.48 -6.95
C PRO A 244 2.32 -18.60 -6.31
N GLU A 245 2.08 -17.29 -6.20
CA GLU A 245 3.02 -16.35 -5.56
C GLU A 245 3.26 -16.67 -4.07
N VAL A 246 2.19 -17.06 -3.35
CA VAL A 246 2.26 -17.52 -1.95
C VAL A 246 3.06 -18.81 -1.83
N GLN A 247 2.79 -19.80 -2.69
CA GLN A 247 3.50 -21.08 -2.70
C GLN A 247 5.00 -20.89 -2.98
N GLU A 248 5.33 -20.04 -3.96
CA GLU A 248 6.72 -19.73 -4.31
C GLU A 248 7.46 -19.05 -3.16
N ARG A 249 6.81 -18.07 -2.48
CA ARG A 249 7.37 -17.43 -1.28
C ARG A 249 7.68 -18.44 -0.18
N ARG A 250 6.76 -19.35 0.12
CA ARG A 250 6.92 -20.38 1.16
C ARG A 250 8.03 -21.36 0.84
N ALA A 251 8.15 -21.78 -0.43
CA ALA A 251 9.25 -22.64 -0.88
C ALA A 251 10.62 -21.96 -0.68
N ILE A 252 10.71 -20.64 -0.91
CA ILE A 252 11.94 -19.87 -0.63
C ILE A 252 12.21 -19.81 0.87
N LEU A 253 11.20 -19.53 1.70
CA LEU A 253 11.32 -19.50 3.17
C LEU A 253 11.82 -20.84 3.72
N GLU A 254 11.28 -21.96 3.22
CA GLU A 254 11.71 -23.31 3.58
C GLU A 254 13.18 -23.55 3.19
N LYS A 255 13.56 -23.18 1.96
CA LYS A 255 14.92 -23.33 1.45
C LYS A 255 15.96 -22.54 2.28
N ILE A 256 15.60 -21.39 2.83
CA ILE A 256 16.49 -20.58 3.69
C ILE A 256 16.38 -20.93 5.18
N GLY A 257 15.66 -21.99 5.54
CA GLY A 257 15.57 -22.51 6.90
C GLY A 257 14.55 -21.81 7.82
N ARG A 258 13.66 -20.98 7.29
CA ARG A 258 12.62 -20.27 8.07
C ARG A 258 11.34 -21.11 8.21
N PHE A 259 11.48 -22.30 8.78
CA PHE A 259 10.41 -23.30 8.90
C PHE A 259 9.24 -22.88 9.79
N ALA A 260 9.37 -21.88 10.66
CA ALA A 260 8.22 -21.37 11.42
C ALA A 260 7.24 -20.58 10.53
N GLU A 261 7.69 -20.06 9.40
CA GLU A 261 6.90 -19.17 8.53
C GLU A 261 6.38 -19.86 7.27
N ALA A 262 7.07 -20.89 6.79
CA ALA A 262 6.70 -21.63 5.58
C ALA A 262 5.42 -22.50 5.69
N PRO A 263 5.14 -23.26 6.77
CA PRO A 263 4.08 -24.27 6.81
C PRO A 263 2.74 -23.72 7.30
N LYS A 264 2.53 -22.40 7.31
CA LYS A 264 1.23 -21.83 7.67
C LYS A 264 0.13 -22.42 6.76
N PRO A 265 -1.11 -22.62 7.23
CA PRO A 265 -2.20 -22.98 6.32
C PRO A 265 -2.29 -21.97 5.16
N LEU A 266 -2.62 -22.44 3.95
CA LEU A 266 -2.85 -21.53 2.83
C LEU A 266 -3.96 -20.54 3.21
N PRO A 267 -3.79 -19.23 2.99
CA PRO A 267 -4.80 -18.29 3.42
C PRO A 267 -6.10 -18.56 2.65
N LYS A 268 -7.22 -18.58 3.37
CA LYS A 268 -8.51 -18.94 2.78
C LYS A 268 -8.95 -17.83 1.80
N VAL A 269 -9.49 -18.22 0.65
CA VAL A 269 -10.24 -17.31 -0.21
C VAL A 269 -11.71 -17.48 0.14
N LYS A 270 -12.25 -16.58 0.98
CA LYS A 270 -13.69 -16.51 1.18
C LYS A 270 -14.32 -16.04 -0.14
N ARG A 271 -15.23 -16.83 -0.69
CA ARG A 271 -16.03 -16.44 -1.85
C ARG A 271 -17.49 -16.62 -1.50
N HIS A 272 -18.26 -15.57 -1.67
CA HIS A 272 -19.70 -15.67 -1.57
C HIS A 272 -20.24 -16.72 -2.58
N PRO A 273 -21.20 -17.59 -2.19
CA PRO A 273 -21.74 -18.63 -3.06
C PRO A 273 -22.31 -18.11 -4.39
N SER A 274 -22.88 -16.91 -4.40
CA SER A 274 -23.43 -16.29 -5.62
C SER A 274 -22.37 -15.98 -6.69
N VAL A 275 -21.10 -15.76 -6.30
CA VAL A 275 -20.01 -15.52 -7.25
C VAL A 275 -19.66 -16.78 -8.04
N ARG A 276 -19.99 -17.99 -7.54
CA ARG A 276 -19.80 -19.23 -8.30
C ARG A 276 -20.68 -19.28 -9.56
N HIS A 277 -21.87 -18.68 -9.54
CA HIS A 277 -22.83 -18.75 -10.65
C HIS A 277 -22.44 -17.89 -11.86
N PHE A 278 -21.73 -16.78 -11.67
CA PHE A 278 -21.30 -15.92 -12.77
C PHE A 278 -20.23 -16.57 -13.67
N ARG A 279 -19.39 -17.47 -13.13
CA ARG A 279 -18.42 -18.21 -13.95
C ARG A 279 -19.07 -19.33 -14.76
N THR A 280 -20.08 -20.00 -14.23
CA THR A 280 -20.78 -21.06 -14.95
C THR A 280 -21.55 -20.51 -16.15
N LEU A 281 -22.18 -19.34 -16.01
CA LEU A 281 -22.93 -18.70 -17.11
C LEU A 281 -22.02 -18.25 -18.26
N HIS A 282 -20.82 -17.72 -17.98
CA HIS A 282 -19.86 -17.36 -19.04
C HIS A 282 -19.21 -18.56 -19.73
N THR A 283 -19.13 -19.71 -19.05
CA THR A 283 -18.59 -20.93 -19.67
C THR A 283 -19.67 -21.62 -20.53
N SER A 284 -20.94 -21.54 -20.13
CA SER A 284 -22.07 -22.11 -20.89
C SER A 284 -22.46 -21.29 -22.14
N ALA A 285 -22.22 -19.98 -22.14
CA ALA A 285 -22.44 -19.13 -23.31
C ALA A 285 -21.39 -19.35 -24.43
N ARG A 286 -20.29 -20.05 -24.16
CA ARG A 286 -19.24 -20.34 -25.15
C ARG A 286 -19.43 -21.67 -25.87
N THR A 287 -20.38 -22.50 -25.43
CA THR A 287 -20.65 -23.82 -26.01
C THR A 287 -21.86 -23.82 -26.97
N GLN A 288 -22.48 -22.66 -27.25
CA GLN A 288 -23.63 -22.56 -28.17
C GLN A 288 -23.38 -21.73 -29.44
N LEU A 289 -22.14 -21.38 -29.76
CA LEU A 289 -21.79 -20.74 -31.03
C LEU A 289 -20.72 -21.56 -31.75
N GLY A 290 -21.19 -22.66 -32.36
CA GLY A 290 -20.41 -23.48 -33.29
C GLY A 290 -21.27 -23.86 -34.48
N SER A 291 -21.21 -23.06 -35.55
CA SER A 291 -21.47 -23.44 -36.94
C SER A 291 -21.45 -22.17 -37.80
N SER A 292 -20.30 -21.86 -38.40
CA SER A 292 -20.15 -21.34 -39.78
C SER A 292 -18.73 -20.80 -40.00
N ASP A 293 -17.97 -21.58 -40.77
CA ASP A 293 -16.92 -21.29 -41.75
C ASP A 293 -15.73 -20.35 -41.47
N GLU A 294 -14.57 -20.91 -41.82
CA GLU A 294 -13.23 -20.33 -41.87
C GLU A 294 -13.13 -19.09 -42.78
N ILE A 295 -12.45 -18.03 -42.32
CA ILE A 295 -11.40 -17.33 -43.09
C ILE A 295 -10.32 -16.83 -42.11
N GLY A 296 -9.07 -17.18 -42.41
CA GLY A 296 -7.91 -16.90 -41.58
C GLY A 296 -7.54 -15.42 -41.48
N LEU A 297 -7.23 -14.99 -40.25
CA LEU A 297 -6.35 -13.85 -39.99
C LEU A 297 -5.71 -14.05 -38.60
N ARG A 298 -4.42 -14.39 -38.55
CA ARG A 298 -3.63 -14.42 -37.31
C ARG A 298 -3.47 -12.99 -36.78
N ARG A 299 -4.37 -12.54 -35.89
CA ARG A 299 -4.13 -11.40 -35.01
C ARG A 299 -3.59 -11.89 -33.68
N ARG A 300 -2.37 -11.48 -33.32
CA ARG A 300 -1.87 -11.57 -31.94
C ARG A 300 -2.73 -10.66 -31.08
N CYS A 301 -3.57 -11.24 -30.24
CA CYS A 301 -4.23 -10.51 -29.17
C CYS A 301 -3.20 -10.24 -28.05
N HIS A 302 -2.68 -9.02 -28.00
CA HIS A 302 -2.15 -8.48 -26.75
C HIS A 302 -3.33 -8.36 -25.78
N MET A 303 -3.40 -9.27 -24.80
CA MET A 303 -4.20 -9.01 -23.60
C MET A 303 -3.51 -7.92 -22.79
N SER A 304 -3.84 -6.68 -23.10
CA SER A 304 -3.68 -5.59 -22.14
C SER A 304 -4.56 -5.90 -20.95
N THR A 305 -3.93 -6.22 -19.82
CA THR A 305 -4.58 -6.26 -18.50
C THR A 305 -4.95 -4.82 -18.16
N SER A 306 -6.04 -4.35 -18.74
CA SER A 306 -6.65 -3.08 -18.38
C SER A 306 -7.17 -3.24 -16.96
N PHE A 307 -6.42 -2.72 -15.98
CA PHE A 307 -6.84 -2.65 -14.59
C PHE A 307 -8.20 -1.97 -14.55
N ALA A 308 -9.22 -2.66 -14.04
CA ALA A 308 -10.49 -2.04 -13.73
C ALA A 308 -10.21 -0.93 -12.69
N ILE A 309 -10.21 0.31 -13.16
CA ILE A 309 -10.06 1.54 -12.39
C ILE A 309 -11.22 1.57 -11.38
N GLY A 310 -10.94 1.14 -10.15
CA GLY A 310 -11.88 1.19 -9.04
C GLY A 310 -12.30 2.62 -8.72
N PRO A 311 -13.34 2.81 -7.89
CA PRO A 311 -13.86 4.13 -7.50
C PRO A 311 -12.77 5.09 -6.98
N TYR A 312 -11.73 4.55 -6.35
CA TYR A 312 -10.56 5.28 -5.86
C TYR A 312 -9.83 6.09 -6.96
N ALA A 313 -9.69 5.53 -8.15
CA ALA A 313 -9.00 6.20 -9.25
C ALA A 313 -9.92 7.19 -10.02
N ARG A 314 -11.25 7.12 -9.85
CA ARG A 314 -12.17 8.17 -10.34
C ARG A 314 -12.10 9.44 -9.47
N GLU A 315 -11.84 9.28 -8.18
CA GLU A 315 -11.73 10.41 -7.24
C GLU A 315 -10.42 11.20 -7.46
N MET A 316 -9.32 10.51 -7.79
CA MET A 316 -8.06 11.17 -8.20
C MET A 316 -8.18 11.98 -9.50
N MET A 317 -9.04 11.58 -10.45
CA MET A 317 -9.28 12.40 -11.65
C MET A 317 -9.96 13.73 -11.32
N ARG A 318 -10.62 13.87 -10.17
CA ARG A 318 -11.22 15.14 -9.72
C ARG A 318 -10.18 16.06 -9.07
N PHE A 319 -9.18 15.51 -8.36
CA PHE A 319 -8.14 16.30 -7.70
C PHE A 319 -7.27 17.09 -8.70
N ARG A 320 -7.04 16.55 -9.91
CA ARG A 320 -6.29 17.24 -10.97
C ARG A 320 -6.88 18.57 -11.46
N ARG A 321 -8.12 18.91 -11.11
CA ARG A 321 -8.72 20.21 -11.46
C ARG A 321 -8.43 21.33 -10.46
N ARG A 322 -7.73 21.07 -9.35
CA ARG A 322 -7.50 22.06 -8.27
C ARG A 322 -6.07 22.57 -8.10
N VAL A 323 -5.09 22.08 -8.86
CA VAL A 323 -3.73 22.65 -8.81
C VAL A 323 -3.65 23.80 -9.81
N PRO A 324 -3.45 25.06 -9.38
CA PRO A 324 -3.23 26.17 -10.30
C PRO A 324 -1.94 25.92 -11.08
N SER A 325 -1.99 26.08 -12.39
CA SER A 325 -0.80 26.17 -13.23
C SER A 325 0.08 27.32 -12.72
N VAL A 326 1.22 26.99 -12.10
CA VAL A 326 2.25 27.97 -11.78
C VAL A 326 2.81 28.48 -13.10
N ILE A 327 2.42 29.70 -13.47
CA ILE A 327 2.95 30.44 -14.62
C ILE A 327 4.39 30.80 -14.27
N SER A 328 5.35 30.32 -15.06
CA SER A 328 6.74 30.78 -14.99
C SER A 328 6.80 32.25 -15.40
N LEU A 329 7.01 33.15 -14.46
CA LEU A 329 7.41 34.52 -14.76
C LEU A 329 8.89 34.51 -15.13
N GLY A 330 9.14 34.82 -16.40
CA GLY A 330 10.48 34.99 -16.94
C GLY A 330 11.18 36.19 -16.29
N ILE A 331 12.40 35.96 -15.84
CA ILE A 331 13.37 37.00 -15.51
C ILE A 331 13.85 37.60 -16.84
N ARG A 332 13.80 38.93 -16.95
CA ARG A 332 14.60 39.72 -17.88
C ARG A 332 15.60 40.52 -17.09
#